data_AF-A0A137QK66-F1
#
_entry.id   AF-A0A137QK66-F1
#
_cell.length_a   1.000
_cell.length_b   1.000
_cell.length_c   1.000
_cell.angle_alpha   90.00
_cell.angle_beta   90.00
_cell.angle_gamma   90.00
#
_symmetry.space_group_name_H-M   'P 1'
#
loop_
_entity.id
_entity.type
_entity.pdbx_description
1 polymer ?
#
loop_
_entity_poly.entity_id
_entity_poly.type
_entity_poly.pdbx_seq_one_letter_code
_entity_poly.pdbx_strand_id
1 'polypeptide(L)'
;MHISTTQLHHLGIESSYEGEMGQRELLTCLARRWKDTLTYIRMLHTTDDGADIEPPNTDPPTITMDTISPLLNLHKLEHLEIDGYALELTDSNVGDMATAWSEIHTLHLPFMGNGTQRPGVSALQMLAERCLALRYLTIPLDANDFGHGQQQEGPKKNSEHPLQVLTVASPDEAWELGRVTRLARVIDHLFPSLVKVKTLEGDRGEGDLCWSQVHQLVKLCQDMRAEATKLYCCSSVV
;
A
#
# COMPACT_ATOMS: atom_id res chain seq x y z
N MET A 1 -22.02 11.80 17.75
CA MET A 1 -21.63 12.89 16.83
C MET A 1 -22.78 13.16 15.86
N HIS A 2 -23.40 14.35 15.88
CA HIS A 2 -24.47 14.72 14.93
C HIS A 2 -23.91 15.69 13.90
N ILE A 3 -23.49 15.19 12.74
CA ILE A 3 -23.15 16.02 11.59
C ILE A 3 -24.43 16.19 10.76
N SER A 4 -24.80 17.39 10.34
CA SER A 4 -26.04 17.63 9.55
C SER A 4 -25.81 17.71 8.04
N THR A 5 -24.56 17.64 7.58
CA THR A 5 -24.23 17.72 6.14
C THR A 5 -24.75 16.49 5.37
N THR A 6 -25.22 16.75 4.14
CA THR A 6 -25.60 15.72 3.16
C THR A 6 -24.42 15.29 2.29
N GLN A 7 -23.37 16.13 2.20
CA GLN A 7 -22.17 15.85 1.43
C GLN A 7 -20.95 15.98 2.34
N LEU A 8 -20.16 14.91 2.39
CA LEU A 8 -18.88 14.87 3.07
C LEU A 8 -17.89 14.26 2.09
N HIS A 9 -16.85 15.03 1.74
CA HIS A 9 -15.80 14.59 0.82
C HIS A 9 -14.53 14.17 1.56
N HIS A 10 -14.21 14.85 2.66
CA HIS A 10 -13.01 14.63 3.45
C HIS A 10 -13.38 14.32 4.89
N LEU A 11 -12.73 13.30 5.44
CA LEU A 11 -12.85 12.93 6.84
C LEU A 11 -11.47 12.64 7.43
N GLY A 12 -11.14 13.34 8.51
CA GLY A 12 -10.02 13.01 9.39
C GLY A 12 -10.55 12.45 10.72
N ILE A 13 -9.99 11.34 11.17
CA ILE A 13 -10.26 10.73 12.48
C ILE A 13 -8.92 10.67 13.21
N GLU A 14 -8.82 11.39 14.31
CA GLU A 14 -7.68 11.31 15.23
C GLU A 14 -8.17 10.62 16.51
N SER A 15 -7.51 9.53 16.90
CA SER A 15 -7.82 8.81 18.14
C SER A 15 -6.61 8.78 19.05
N SER A 16 -6.81 9.17 20.30
CA SER A 16 -5.83 8.99 21.39
C SER A 16 -6.23 7.89 22.38
N TYR A 17 -7.35 7.19 22.15
CA TYR A 17 -7.91 6.23 23.11
C TYR A 17 -8.08 4.83 22.51
N GLU A 18 -7.73 3.79 23.26
CA GLU A 18 -7.71 2.36 22.86
C GLU A 18 -9.10 1.69 22.76
N GLY A 19 -10.18 2.47 22.68
CA GLY A 19 -11.53 1.93 22.61
C GLY A 19 -11.88 1.37 21.22
N GLU A 20 -11.54 0.10 20.93
CA GLU A 20 -11.85 -0.58 19.67
C GLU A 20 -13.36 -0.57 19.32
N MET A 21 -14.21 -0.68 20.34
CA MET A 21 -15.66 -0.92 20.23
C MET A 21 -16.48 0.28 19.70
N GLY A 22 -15.83 1.37 19.27
CA GLY A 22 -16.50 2.50 18.65
C GLY A 22 -16.09 2.77 17.21
N GLN A 23 -14.96 2.22 16.75
CA GLN A 23 -14.42 2.56 15.43
C GLN A 23 -15.23 1.92 14.32
N ARG A 24 -15.56 0.62 14.44
CA ARG A 24 -16.35 -0.08 13.42
C ARG A 24 -17.73 0.54 13.25
N GLU A 25 -18.41 0.86 14.34
CA GLU A 25 -19.74 1.49 14.33
C GLU A 25 -19.68 2.87 13.69
N LEU A 26 -18.64 3.63 14.01
CA LEU A 26 -18.38 4.94 13.39
C LEU A 26 -18.18 4.79 11.88
N LEU A 27 -17.25 3.92 11.44
CA LEU A 27 -16.99 3.66 10.02
C LEU A 27 -18.23 3.15 9.29
N THR A 28 -19.05 2.32 9.94
CA THR A 28 -20.34 1.84 9.41
C THR A 28 -21.31 3.00 9.22
N CYS A 29 -21.43 3.89 10.20
CA CYS A 29 -22.30 5.06 10.10
C CYS A 29 -21.84 6.01 8.98
N LEU A 30 -20.52 6.23 8.86
CA LEU A 30 -19.91 7.07 7.83
C LEU A 30 -20.17 6.49 6.44
N ALA A 31 -19.84 5.22 6.24
CA ALA A 31 -20.03 4.52 4.97
C ALA A 31 -21.50 4.52 4.54
N ARG A 32 -22.42 4.20 5.46
CA ARG A 32 -23.85 4.22 5.15
C ARG A 32 -24.35 5.60 4.69
N ARG A 33 -23.84 6.67 5.32
CA ARG A 33 -24.36 8.02 5.10
C ARG A 33 -23.73 8.73 3.90
N TRP A 34 -22.45 8.51 3.65
CA TRP A 34 -21.68 9.26 2.65
C TRP A 34 -21.02 8.36 1.59
N LYS A 35 -21.54 7.14 1.37
CA LYS A 35 -21.04 6.20 0.35
C LYS A 35 -20.78 6.80 -1.02
N ASP A 36 -21.59 7.79 -1.42
CA ASP A 36 -21.56 8.35 -2.78
C ASP A 36 -20.75 9.66 -2.88
N THR A 37 -20.27 10.21 -1.75
CA THR A 37 -19.59 11.51 -1.71
C THR A 37 -18.22 11.48 -1.07
N LEU A 38 -17.97 10.52 -0.16
CA LEU A 38 -16.73 10.46 0.61
C LEU A 38 -15.61 9.91 -0.27
N THR A 39 -14.61 10.76 -0.55
CA THR A 39 -13.48 10.44 -1.43
C THR A 39 -12.16 10.38 -0.67
N TYR A 40 -12.08 10.98 0.52
CA TYR A 40 -10.86 11.09 1.31
C TYR A 40 -11.10 10.69 2.77
N ILE A 41 -10.34 9.72 3.25
CA ILE A 41 -10.32 9.29 4.65
C ILE A 41 -8.88 9.24 5.16
N ARG A 42 -8.68 9.84 6.32
CA ARG A 42 -7.45 9.75 7.09
C ARG A 42 -7.77 9.32 8.52
N MET A 43 -7.12 8.25 8.98
CA MET A 43 -7.22 7.73 10.34
C MET A 43 -5.84 7.76 10.98
N LEU A 44 -5.68 8.53 12.05
CA LEU A 44 -4.43 8.66 12.78
C LEU A 44 -4.65 8.22 14.22
N HIS A 45 -3.75 7.40 14.72
CA HIS A 45 -3.60 7.18 16.15
C HIS A 45 -2.32 7.87 16.62
N THR A 46 -2.46 8.74 17.62
CA THR A 46 -1.32 9.44 18.20
C THR A 46 -1.16 9.02 19.65
N THR A 47 0.01 8.49 19.99
CA THR A 47 0.45 8.26 21.37
C THR A 47 0.90 9.59 21.96
N ASP A 48 -0.03 10.52 22.15
CA ASP A 48 0.26 11.87 22.67
C ASP A 48 0.34 11.82 24.20
N ASP A 49 1.38 11.17 24.73
CA ASP A 49 1.82 11.43 26.10
C ASP A 49 2.85 12.55 26.01
N GLY A 50 2.39 13.80 26.08
CA GLY A 50 3.22 15.02 26.11
C GLY A 50 4.15 15.14 27.33
N ALA A 51 4.61 14.02 27.88
CA ALA A 51 5.69 13.94 28.85
C ALA A 51 6.97 13.56 28.09
N ASP A 52 8.09 14.24 28.39
CA ASP A 52 9.45 13.90 27.92
C ASP A 52 9.96 12.52 28.41
N ILE A 53 9.06 11.61 28.76
CA ILE A 53 9.32 10.26 29.21
C ILE A 53 9.13 9.39 27.98
N GLU A 54 10.20 8.73 27.51
CA GLU A 54 10.11 7.73 26.45
C GLU A 54 8.90 6.83 26.74
N PRO A 55 7.87 6.82 25.87
CA PRO A 55 6.68 6.07 26.15
C PRO A 55 7.11 4.61 26.35
N PRO A 56 6.55 3.91 27.36
CA PRO A 56 6.78 2.48 27.49
C PRO A 56 6.50 1.83 26.13
N ASN A 57 7.32 0.85 25.72
CA ASN A 57 7.18 0.05 24.49
C ASN A 57 5.77 -0.57 24.43
N THR A 58 4.79 0.24 24.07
CA THR A 58 3.39 -0.11 24.02
C THR A 58 3.14 -0.38 22.56
N ASP A 59 2.84 -1.64 22.26
CA ASP A 59 2.48 -2.03 20.91
C ASP A 59 1.29 -1.16 20.45
N PRO A 60 1.29 -0.67 19.21
CA PRO A 60 0.21 0.17 18.72
C PRO A 60 -1.12 -0.60 18.72
N PRO A 61 -2.26 0.11 18.82
CA PRO A 61 -3.56 -0.53 18.81
C PRO A 61 -3.75 -1.32 17.52
N THR A 62 -4.20 -2.57 17.68
CA THR A 62 -4.46 -3.46 16.54
C THR A 62 -5.87 -3.25 16.02
N ILE A 63 -5.97 -3.00 14.71
CA ILE A 63 -7.24 -3.02 13.99
C ILE A 63 -7.26 -4.25 13.08
N THR A 64 -8.44 -4.79 12.86
CA THR A 64 -8.64 -5.93 11.97
C THR A 64 -9.35 -5.51 10.70
N MET A 65 -9.37 -6.39 9.70
CA MET A 65 -10.15 -6.16 8.49
C MET A 65 -11.65 -5.96 8.80
N ASP A 66 -12.18 -6.58 9.86
CA ASP A 66 -13.58 -6.40 10.28
C ASP A 66 -13.88 -4.94 10.65
N THR A 67 -12.94 -4.25 11.31
CA THR A 67 -13.05 -2.82 11.65
C THR A 67 -13.17 -1.94 10.41
N ILE A 68 -12.34 -2.17 9.40
CA ILE A 68 -12.27 -1.35 8.17
C ILE A 68 -13.21 -1.82 7.06
N SER A 69 -13.77 -3.03 7.16
CA SER A 69 -14.71 -3.60 6.18
C SER A 69 -15.89 -2.69 5.78
N PRO A 70 -16.45 -1.83 6.65
CA PRO A 70 -17.52 -0.92 6.23
C PRO A 70 -17.09 0.06 5.14
N LEU A 71 -15.79 0.42 5.09
CA LEU A 71 -15.21 1.32 4.08
C LEU A 71 -15.18 0.69 2.68
N LEU A 72 -15.31 -0.64 2.55
CA LEU A 72 -15.39 -1.31 1.25
C LEU A 72 -16.64 -0.89 0.45
N ASN A 73 -17.64 -0.29 1.10
CA ASN A 73 -18.83 0.26 0.41
C ASN A 73 -18.59 1.65 -0.22
N LEU A 74 -17.41 2.24 -0.02
CA LEU A 74 -17.05 3.56 -0.53
C LEU A 74 -16.39 3.47 -1.90
N HIS A 75 -17.15 3.18 -2.95
CA HIS A 75 -16.59 2.90 -4.28
C HIS A 75 -15.91 4.11 -4.96
N LYS A 76 -16.16 5.33 -4.47
CA LYS A 76 -15.52 6.56 -4.94
C LYS A 76 -14.33 7.00 -4.08
N LEU A 77 -13.81 6.11 -3.22
CA LEU A 77 -12.69 6.43 -2.36
C LEU A 77 -11.43 6.63 -3.22
N GLU A 78 -10.89 7.84 -3.19
CA GLU A 78 -9.68 8.24 -3.92
C GLU A 78 -8.44 8.24 -3.01
N HIS A 79 -8.64 8.42 -1.71
CA HIS A 79 -7.55 8.52 -0.74
C HIS A 79 -7.92 7.83 0.58
N LEU A 80 -7.09 6.87 0.98
CA LEU A 80 -7.15 6.23 2.28
C LEU A 80 -5.77 6.26 2.94
N GLU A 81 -5.72 6.82 4.14
CA GLU A 81 -4.53 6.81 4.99
C GLU A 81 -4.90 6.31 6.38
N ILE A 82 -4.22 5.27 6.84
CA ILE A 82 -4.35 4.73 8.18
C ILE A 82 -2.94 4.66 8.77
N ASP A 83 -2.70 5.38 9.85
CA ASP A 83 -1.39 5.50 10.49
C ASP A 83 -1.50 5.42 12.02
N GLY A 84 -0.45 4.94 12.67
CA GLY A 84 -0.40 4.69 14.12
C GLY A 84 -1.13 3.43 14.59
N TYR A 85 -1.55 2.55 13.68
CA TYR A 85 -2.24 1.29 13.99
C TYR A 85 -1.38 0.07 13.61
N ALA A 86 -1.70 -1.10 14.18
CA ALA A 86 -1.31 -2.38 13.64
C ALA A 86 -2.47 -2.97 12.81
N LEU A 87 -2.21 -3.48 11.60
CA LEU A 87 -3.23 -4.13 10.77
C LEU A 87 -2.72 -5.49 10.28
N GLU A 88 -3.47 -6.54 10.59
CA GLU A 88 -3.28 -7.85 9.96
C GLU A 88 -3.89 -7.84 8.56
N LEU A 89 -3.08 -8.18 7.56
CA LEU A 89 -3.47 -8.04 6.18
C LEU A 89 -3.08 -9.28 5.37
N THR A 90 -4.07 -9.87 4.70
CA THR A 90 -3.88 -11.00 3.80
C THR A 90 -4.03 -10.58 2.35
N ASP A 91 -3.54 -11.40 1.42
CA ASP A 91 -3.79 -11.21 -0.01
C ASP A 91 -5.28 -11.10 -0.35
N SER A 92 -6.13 -11.90 0.31
CA SER A 92 -7.59 -11.83 0.12
C SER A 92 -8.14 -10.47 0.51
N ASN A 93 -7.67 -9.90 1.63
CA ASN A 93 -8.12 -8.59 2.07
C ASN A 93 -7.70 -7.49 1.10
N VAL A 94 -6.46 -7.56 0.57
CA VAL A 94 -6.02 -6.62 -0.46
C VAL A 94 -6.84 -6.77 -1.74
N GLY A 95 -7.19 -8.01 -2.12
CA GLY A 95 -8.09 -8.27 -3.24
C GLY A 95 -9.46 -7.61 -3.07
N ASP A 96 -10.05 -7.71 -1.88
CA ASP A 96 -11.33 -7.06 -1.55
C ASP A 96 -11.23 -5.53 -1.62
N MET A 97 -10.17 -4.96 -1.04
CA MET A 97 -9.87 -3.51 -1.12
C MET A 97 -9.70 -3.05 -2.57
N ALA A 98 -8.94 -3.78 -3.37
CA ALA A 98 -8.65 -3.44 -4.76
C ALA A 98 -9.91 -3.48 -5.64
N THR A 99 -10.84 -4.40 -5.34
CA THR A 99 -12.16 -4.44 -5.99
C THR A 99 -13.08 -3.32 -5.53
N ALA A 100 -13.06 -3.00 -4.22
CA ALA A 100 -13.91 -1.97 -3.66
C ALA A 100 -13.52 -0.55 -4.13
N TRP A 101 -12.21 -0.28 -4.26
CA TRP A 101 -11.65 1.05 -4.46
C TRP A 101 -10.86 1.16 -5.78
N SER A 102 -11.51 0.91 -6.91
CA SER A 102 -10.86 0.96 -8.23
C SER A 102 -10.35 2.36 -8.62
N GLU A 103 -10.92 3.42 -8.04
CA GLU A 103 -10.56 4.83 -8.29
C GLU A 103 -9.51 5.38 -7.31
N ILE A 104 -8.93 4.52 -6.46
CA ILE A 104 -7.97 4.96 -5.44
C ILE A 104 -6.67 5.48 -6.05
N HIS A 105 -6.24 6.66 -5.61
CA HIS A 105 -4.99 7.32 -5.99
C HIS A 105 -3.90 7.15 -4.93
N THR A 106 -4.29 7.18 -3.66
CA THR A 106 -3.39 7.01 -2.52
C THR A 106 -3.96 5.95 -1.58
N LEU A 107 -3.18 4.91 -1.36
CA LEU A 107 -3.47 3.87 -0.39
C LEU A 107 -2.29 3.77 0.57
N HIS A 108 -2.49 4.24 1.81
CA HIS A 108 -1.53 4.12 2.88
C HIS A 108 -2.09 3.19 3.96
N LEU A 109 -1.57 1.97 3.98
CA LEU A 109 -1.91 0.96 4.97
C LEU A 109 -0.89 1.00 6.11
N PRO A 110 -1.34 0.81 7.36
CA PRO A 110 -0.48 0.95 8.50
C PRO A 110 0.49 -0.23 8.57
N PHE A 111 1.64 0.00 9.17
CA PHE A 111 2.64 -1.03 9.42
C PHE A 111 3.17 -0.83 10.81
N MET A 112 2.79 -1.71 11.73
CA MET A 112 3.51 -1.92 13.00
C MET A 112 3.09 -3.30 13.52
N GLY A 113 4.02 -4.24 13.63
CA GLY A 113 3.72 -5.56 14.16
C GLY A 113 4.75 -6.60 13.74
N ASN A 114 5.49 -7.10 14.72
CA ASN A 114 6.28 -8.32 14.55
C ASN A 114 5.32 -9.52 14.56
N GLY A 115 5.36 -10.35 13.52
CA GLY A 115 4.58 -11.58 13.45
C GLY A 115 3.14 -11.45 12.96
N THR A 116 2.69 -10.25 12.53
CA THR A 116 1.40 -10.12 11.85
C THR A 116 1.46 -10.68 10.44
N GLN A 117 0.37 -11.29 10.00
CA GLN A 117 0.23 -11.76 8.62
C GLN A 117 0.34 -10.57 7.67
N ARG A 118 1.13 -10.74 6.60
CA ARG A 118 1.36 -9.73 5.56
C ARG A 118 0.97 -10.29 4.20
N PRO A 119 0.49 -9.44 3.29
CA PRO A 119 0.25 -9.86 1.92
C PRO A 119 1.57 -10.13 1.20
N GLY A 120 1.54 -11.08 0.28
CA GLY A 120 2.67 -11.41 -0.58
C GLY A 120 2.71 -10.52 -1.83
N VAL A 121 3.55 -10.90 -2.78
CA VAL A 121 3.70 -10.18 -4.07
C VAL A 121 2.40 -10.25 -4.90
N SER A 122 1.56 -11.25 -4.67
CA SER A 122 0.27 -11.40 -5.36
C SER A 122 -0.67 -10.21 -5.10
N ALA A 123 -0.61 -9.60 -3.91
CA ALA A 123 -1.36 -8.39 -3.60
C ALA A 123 -0.97 -7.19 -4.45
N LEU A 124 0.32 -7.02 -4.77
CA LEU A 124 0.78 -5.96 -5.67
C LEU A 124 0.19 -6.16 -7.08
N GLN A 125 0.11 -7.41 -7.54
CA GLN A 125 -0.51 -7.73 -8.82
C GLN A 125 -2.01 -7.38 -8.81
N MET A 126 -2.75 -7.76 -7.75
CA MET A 126 -4.17 -7.43 -7.64
C MET A 126 -4.42 -5.92 -7.66
N LEU A 127 -3.58 -5.14 -6.97
CA LEU A 127 -3.64 -3.68 -7.00
C LEU A 127 -3.31 -3.14 -8.41
N ALA A 128 -2.28 -3.67 -9.06
CA ALA A 128 -1.89 -3.26 -10.41
C ALA A 128 -2.99 -3.55 -11.47
N GLU A 129 -3.78 -4.60 -11.27
CA GLU A 129 -4.85 -4.99 -12.20
C GLU A 129 -6.14 -4.21 -11.97
N ARG A 130 -6.45 -3.84 -10.72
CA ARG A 130 -7.77 -3.29 -10.33
C ARG A 130 -7.74 -1.79 -10.02
N CYS A 131 -6.63 -1.26 -9.52
CA CYS A 131 -6.50 0.12 -9.08
C CYS A 131 -5.70 0.96 -10.08
N LEU A 132 -6.25 1.14 -11.28
CA LEU A 132 -5.56 1.79 -12.40
C LEU A 132 -5.28 3.29 -12.20
N ALA A 133 -5.84 3.91 -11.16
CA ALA A 133 -5.58 5.29 -10.77
C ALA A 133 -4.49 5.43 -9.68
N LEU A 134 -3.98 4.32 -9.15
CA LEU A 134 -3.12 4.30 -7.97
C LEU A 134 -1.73 4.91 -8.27
N ARG A 135 -1.37 5.95 -7.51
CA ARG A 135 -0.11 6.72 -7.65
C ARG A 135 0.82 6.55 -6.46
N TYR A 136 0.26 6.41 -5.26
CA TYR A 136 1.01 6.31 -4.01
C TYR A 136 0.51 5.10 -3.22
N LEU A 137 1.42 4.16 -2.97
CA LEU A 137 1.14 2.96 -2.21
C LEU A 137 2.10 2.85 -1.04
N THR A 138 1.56 2.77 0.18
CA THR A 138 2.26 2.28 1.37
C THR A 138 1.59 0.99 1.79
N ILE A 139 2.34 -0.12 1.82
CA ILE A 139 1.79 -1.44 2.13
C ILE A 139 2.81 -2.28 2.91
N PRO A 140 2.38 -2.99 3.98
CA PRO A 140 3.19 -4.06 4.54
C PRO A 140 3.30 -5.20 3.52
N LEU A 141 4.50 -5.67 3.22
CA LEU A 141 4.69 -6.74 2.23
C LEU A 141 5.57 -7.84 2.80
N ASP A 142 5.14 -9.09 2.63
CA ASP A 142 6.01 -10.24 2.76
C ASP A 142 6.72 -10.51 1.43
N ALA A 143 7.97 -10.06 1.33
CA ALA A 143 8.80 -10.32 0.17
C ALA A 143 9.35 -11.76 0.14
N ASN A 144 9.07 -12.62 1.12
CA ASN A 144 9.45 -14.03 1.04
C ASN A 144 8.51 -14.83 0.14
N ASP A 145 7.25 -14.42 0.02
CA ASP A 145 6.21 -15.11 -0.74
C ASP A 145 6.26 -14.78 -2.24
N PHE A 146 7.34 -15.25 -2.88
CA PHE A 146 7.35 -15.44 -4.33
C PHE A 146 6.78 -16.82 -4.60
N GLY A 147 5.46 -16.91 -4.80
CA GLY A 147 4.79 -18.17 -5.11
C GLY A 147 5.61 -19.01 -6.09
N HIS A 148 6.00 -20.22 -5.66
CA HIS A 148 6.96 -21.12 -6.33
C HIS A 148 6.55 -21.58 -7.76
N GLY A 149 5.47 -21.05 -8.34
CA GLY A 149 4.83 -21.64 -9.52
C GLY A 149 4.33 -20.70 -10.60
N GLN A 150 4.48 -19.37 -10.48
CA GLN A 150 4.02 -18.48 -11.55
C GLN A 150 5.11 -18.27 -12.61
N GLN A 151 5.31 -19.30 -13.43
CA GLN A 151 5.53 -19.07 -14.87
C GLN A 151 4.25 -18.44 -15.42
N GLN A 152 4.00 -17.17 -15.11
CA GLN A 152 2.92 -16.44 -15.77
C GLN A 152 3.27 -16.41 -17.26
N GLU A 153 2.43 -17.03 -18.08
CA GLU A 153 2.24 -16.60 -19.47
C GLU A 153 2.16 -15.08 -19.41
N GLY A 154 3.19 -14.41 -19.95
CA GLY A 154 3.57 -13.07 -19.52
C GLY A 154 2.35 -12.16 -19.36
N PRO A 155 2.13 -11.56 -18.18
CA PRO A 155 0.98 -10.72 -17.96
C PRO A 155 0.89 -9.71 -19.10
N LYS A 156 -0.33 -9.44 -19.58
CA LYS A 156 -0.53 -8.36 -20.53
C LYS A 156 0.15 -7.15 -19.93
N LYS A 157 1.22 -6.69 -20.59
CA LYS A 157 2.08 -5.63 -20.11
C LYS A 157 1.18 -4.43 -19.84
N ASN A 158 0.89 -4.14 -18.57
CA ASN A 158 0.18 -2.93 -18.17
C ASN A 158 1.18 -1.79 -18.31
N SER A 159 1.46 -1.40 -19.56
CA SER A 159 2.53 -0.47 -19.92
C SER A 159 2.33 0.94 -19.36
N GLU A 160 1.20 1.20 -18.69
CA GLU A 160 0.74 2.54 -18.33
C GLU A 160 0.29 2.66 -16.87
N HIS A 161 0.59 1.68 -15.99
CA HIS A 161 0.17 1.81 -14.59
C HIS A 161 0.81 3.04 -13.93
N PRO A 162 0.03 3.99 -13.37
CA PRO A 162 0.52 5.31 -12.97
C PRO A 162 1.17 5.34 -11.59
N LEU A 163 1.57 4.19 -11.03
CA LEU A 163 2.15 4.13 -9.69
C LEU A 163 3.51 4.82 -9.72
N GLN A 164 3.69 5.83 -8.87
CA GLN A 164 4.90 6.64 -8.82
C GLN A 164 5.75 6.33 -7.59
N VAL A 165 5.11 6.09 -6.45
CA VAL A 165 5.80 5.83 -5.19
C VAL A 165 5.26 4.56 -4.55
N LEU A 166 6.18 3.64 -4.29
CA LEU A 166 5.96 2.44 -3.50
C LEU A 166 6.77 2.55 -2.21
N THR A 167 6.07 2.65 -1.08
CA THR A 167 6.65 2.55 0.25
C THR A 167 6.33 1.16 0.79
N VAL A 168 7.36 0.37 1.07
CA VAL A 168 7.17 -0.98 1.58
C VAL A 168 7.64 -1.06 3.01
N ALA A 169 6.86 -1.75 3.80
CA ALA A 169 7.20 -2.03 5.17
C ALA A 169 7.39 -3.54 5.32
N SER A 170 8.64 -3.95 5.53
CA SER A 170 9.13 -5.33 5.47
C SER A 170 9.92 -5.62 6.76
N PRO A 171 10.01 -6.88 7.22
CA PRO A 171 10.85 -7.19 8.37
C PRO A 171 12.33 -7.17 7.94
N ASP A 172 13.21 -6.98 8.92
CA ASP A 172 14.67 -7.06 8.79
C ASP A 172 15.13 -8.52 8.60
N GLU A 173 14.81 -9.10 7.45
CA GLU A 173 15.41 -10.36 7.03
C GLU A 173 16.44 -10.11 5.93
N ALA A 174 17.57 -10.83 6.02
CA ALA A 174 18.59 -10.78 4.98
C ALA A 174 18.06 -11.37 3.67
N TRP A 175 18.16 -10.63 2.56
CA TRP A 175 17.72 -11.09 1.26
C TRP A 175 18.87 -11.61 0.42
N GLU A 176 18.66 -12.77 -0.22
CA GLU A 176 19.55 -13.22 -1.28
C GLU A 176 19.44 -12.32 -2.52
N LEU A 177 20.55 -12.04 -3.20
CA LEU A 177 20.57 -11.22 -4.42
C LEU A 177 19.60 -11.70 -5.50
N GLY A 178 19.44 -13.03 -5.64
CA GLY A 178 18.48 -13.63 -6.56
C GLY A 178 17.03 -13.24 -6.25
N ARG A 179 16.69 -13.09 -4.97
CA ARG A 179 15.38 -12.63 -4.50
C ARG A 179 15.16 -11.16 -4.83
N VAL A 180 16.12 -10.30 -4.47
CA VAL A 180 16.09 -8.85 -4.78
C VAL A 180 15.85 -8.64 -6.28
N THR A 181 16.59 -9.39 -7.12
CA THR A 181 16.50 -9.30 -8.58
C THR A 181 15.13 -9.73 -9.11
N ARG A 182 14.57 -10.83 -8.58
CA ARG A 182 13.22 -11.28 -8.95
C ARG A 182 12.17 -10.24 -8.56
N LEU A 183 12.24 -9.71 -7.34
CA LEU A 183 11.32 -8.68 -6.87
C LEU A 183 11.35 -7.45 -7.77
N ALA A 184 12.56 -6.93 -8.04
CA ALA A 184 12.73 -5.74 -8.87
C ALA A 184 12.13 -5.92 -10.27
N ARG A 185 12.29 -7.11 -10.88
CA ARG A 185 11.67 -7.42 -12.18
C ARG A 185 10.15 -7.45 -12.12
N VAL A 186 9.58 -8.06 -11.07
CA VAL A 186 8.12 -8.10 -10.89
C VAL A 186 7.58 -6.68 -10.68
N ILE A 187 8.23 -5.88 -9.82
CA ILE A 187 7.83 -4.48 -9.58
C ILE A 187 7.93 -3.65 -10.86
N ASP A 188 9.03 -3.74 -11.62
CA ASP A 188 9.18 -3.02 -12.90
C ASP A 188 8.13 -3.44 -13.94
N HIS A 189 7.72 -4.71 -13.91
CA HIS A 189 6.71 -5.23 -14.79
C HIS A 189 5.31 -4.72 -14.43
N LEU A 190 4.95 -4.75 -13.15
CA LEU A 190 3.65 -4.28 -12.64
C LEU A 190 3.52 -2.76 -12.73
N PHE A 191 4.60 -2.03 -12.44
CA PHE A 191 4.61 -0.58 -12.27
C PHE A 191 5.73 0.07 -13.11
N PRO A 192 5.59 0.11 -14.44
CA PRO A 192 6.64 0.62 -15.33
C PRO A 192 6.91 2.12 -15.15
N SER A 193 5.97 2.89 -14.60
CA SER A 193 6.09 4.32 -14.30
C SER A 193 6.63 4.63 -12.90
N LEU A 194 7.10 3.61 -12.17
CA LEU A 194 7.53 3.77 -10.79
C LEU A 194 8.74 4.70 -10.68
N VAL A 195 8.58 5.77 -9.92
CA VAL A 195 9.62 6.79 -9.71
C VAL A 195 10.48 6.43 -8.53
N LYS A 196 9.88 6.02 -7.40
CA LYS A 196 10.55 5.79 -6.14
C LYS A 196 10.07 4.50 -5.47
N VAL A 197 11.02 3.73 -4.94
CA VAL A 197 10.79 2.64 -4.00
C VAL A 197 11.51 3.02 -2.72
N LYS A 198 10.83 2.97 -1.58
CA LYS A 198 11.43 3.29 -0.27
C LYS A 198 10.90 2.37 0.82
N THR A 199 11.64 2.26 1.92
CA THR A 199 11.16 1.73 3.19
C THR A 199 10.29 2.77 3.91
N LEU A 200 9.49 2.30 4.86
CA LEU A 200 8.78 3.19 5.78
C LEU A 200 9.78 3.94 6.66
N GLU A 201 9.54 5.24 6.86
CA GLU A 201 10.44 6.11 7.63
C GLU A 201 10.50 5.64 9.10
N GLY A 202 11.72 5.51 9.64
CA GLY A 202 11.98 4.97 10.98
C GLY A 202 12.67 3.60 10.96
N ASP A 203 12.56 2.87 9.85
CA ASP A 203 13.33 1.65 9.61
C ASP A 203 14.78 2.00 9.27
N ARG A 204 15.65 2.02 10.28
CA ARG A 204 17.11 2.21 10.12
C ARG A 204 17.87 0.88 10.04
N GLY A 205 17.15 -0.21 9.78
CA GLY A 205 17.69 -1.56 9.73
C GLY A 205 18.33 -1.94 8.39
N GLU A 206 18.66 -3.22 8.27
CA GLU A 206 19.16 -3.82 7.03
C GLU A 206 18.11 -3.79 5.91
N GLY A 207 16.82 -3.67 6.26
CA GLY A 207 15.71 -3.49 5.33
C GLY A 207 15.91 -2.32 4.35
N ASP A 208 16.43 -1.18 4.82
CA ASP A 208 16.66 0.01 3.97
C ASP A 208 17.66 -0.28 2.84
N LEU A 209 18.71 -1.06 3.12
CA LEU A 209 19.69 -1.46 2.11
C LEU A 209 19.06 -2.36 1.04
N CYS A 210 18.23 -3.33 1.43
CA CYS A 210 17.57 -4.24 0.50
C CYS A 210 16.63 -3.49 -0.45
N TRP A 211 15.77 -2.61 0.08
CA TRP A 211 14.83 -1.85 -0.73
C TRP A 211 15.51 -0.78 -1.59
N SER A 212 16.63 -0.21 -1.14
CA SER A 212 17.50 0.63 -1.97
C SER A 212 18.08 -0.15 -3.16
N GLN A 213 18.50 -1.40 -2.96
CA GLN A 213 18.94 -2.27 -4.05
C GLN A 213 17.80 -2.62 -5.02
N VAL A 214 16.61 -2.94 -4.51
CA VAL A 214 15.41 -3.14 -5.34
C VAL A 214 15.15 -1.89 -6.19
N HIS A 215 15.19 -0.71 -5.58
CA HIS A 215 14.99 0.56 -6.27
C HIS A 215 15.97 0.75 -7.44
N GLN A 216 17.27 0.52 -7.19
CA GLN A 216 18.32 0.64 -8.22
C GLN A 216 18.10 -0.35 -9.36
N LEU A 217 17.73 -1.59 -9.07
CA LEU A 217 17.47 -2.61 -10.09
C LEU A 217 16.21 -2.31 -10.91
N VAL A 218 15.15 -1.76 -10.28
CA VAL A 218 13.97 -1.27 -11.01
C VAL A 218 14.38 -0.17 -11.98
N LYS A 219 15.17 0.81 -11.53
CA LYS A 219 15.65 1.90 -12.39
C LYS A 219 16.47 1.38 -13.57
N LEU A 220 17.38 0.44 -13.32
CA LEU A 220 18.15 -0.19 -14.39
C LEU A 220 17.25 -0.87 -15.43
N CYS A 221 16.21 -1.59 -15.00
CA CYS A 221 15.24 -2.21 -15.94
C CYS A 221 14.47 -1.16 -16.76
N GLN A 222 14.04 -0.07 -16.12
CA GLN A 222 13.36 1.05 -16.78
C GLN A 222 14.25 1.70 -17.84
N ASP A 223 15.51 1.96 -17.52
CA ASP A 223 16.48 2.59 -18.42
C ASP A 223 16.78 1.71 -19.63
N MET A 224 17.03 0.41 -19.42
CA MET A 224 17.25 -0.55 -20.50
C MET A 224 16.05 -0.62 -21.45
N ARG A 225 14.82 -0.59 -20.92
CA ARG A 225 13.60 -0.59 -21.71
C ARG A 225 13.44 0.70 -22.52
N ALA A 226 13.77 1.85 -21.92
CA ALA A 226 13.74 3.14 -22.60
C ALA A 226 14.78 3.20 -23.73
N GLU A 227 15.99 2.69 -23.50
CA GLU A 227 17.04 2.60 -24.52
C GLU A 227 16.65 1.66 -25.67
N ALA A 228 16.16 0.45 -25.35
CA ALA A 228 15.67 -0.48 -26.36
C ALA A 228 14.56 0.15 -27.22
N THR A 229 13.60 0.84 -26.60
CA THR A 229 12.51 1.52 -27.33
C THR A 229 13.05 2.58 -28.30
N LYS A 230 14.08 3.35 -27.89
CA LYS A 230 14.73 4.34 -28.77
C LYS A 230 15.38 3.68 -30.00
N LEU A 231 16.08 2.55 -29.80
CA LEU A 231 16.76 1.84 -30.88
C LEU A 231 15.76 1.28 -31.91
N TYR A 232 14.67 0.66 -31.47
CA TYR A 232 13.72 0.01 -32.38
C TYR A 232 12.75 0.99 -33.07
N CYS A 233 12.35 2.09 -32.41
CA CYS A 233 11.49 3.10 -33.03
C CYS A 233 12.18 3.89 -34.15
N CYS A 234 13.50 4.09 -34.07
CA CYS A 234 14.27 4.78 -35.12
C CYS A 234 14.49 3.93 -36.38
N SER A 235 14.46 2.59 -36.28
CA SER A 235 14.70 1.69 -37.41
C SER A 235 13.49 1.47 -38.33
N SER A 236 12.32 2.02 -37.99
CA SER A 236 11.05 1.77 -38.71
C SER A 236 10.67 2.87 -39.73
N VAL A 237 11.57 3.82 -40.03
CA VAL A 237 11.30 5.01 -40.87
C VAL A 237 12.13 5.02 -42.17
N VAL A 238 12.41 3.86 -42.77
CA VAL A 238 13.15 3.76 -44.04
C VAL A 238 12.34 3.03 -45.10
#